data_AF-A0A271LM50-F1
#
_entry.id   AF-A0A271LM50-F1
#
_cell.length_a   1.000
_cell.length_b   1.000
_cell.length_c   1.000
_cell.angle_alpha   90.00
_cell.angle_beta   90.00
_cell.angle_gamma   90.00
#
_symmetry.space_group_name_H-M   'P 1'
#
loop_
_entity.id
_entity.type
_entity.pdbx_description
1 polymer ?
#
loop_
_entity_poly.entity_id
_entity_poly.type
_entity_poly.pdbx_seq_one_letter_code
_entity_poly.pdbx_strand_id
1 'polypeptide(L)'
;MTAKRKWSAEVTEHSDALDLEEHIFESHDPKKIAASLKRSAEHSERRKAEPFQSAMSMLNFYINRAGKNLPAKQKKVLEDAKDELRAAFGRPRED
;
A
#
# COMPACT_ATOMS: atom_id res chain seq x y z
N MET A 1 -5.61 -19.63 16.07
CA MET A 1 -6.86 -18.96 15.66
C MET A 1 -6.53 -17.53 15.25
N THR A 2 -6.64 -17.24 13.94
CA THR A 2 -6.95 -15.95 13.30
C THR A 2 -6.56 -14.63 14.00
N ALA A 3 -5.29 -14.23 13.89
CA ALA A 3 -4.85 -12.85 14.18
C ALA A 3 -4.68 -12.00 12.90
N LYS A 4 -5.36 -12.38 11.80
CA LYS A 4 -5.18 -11.76 10.47
C LYS A 4 -6.18 -10.64 10.14
N ARG A 5 -7.19 -10.42 10.99
CA ARG A 5 -8.34 -9.52 10.72
C ARG A 5 -8.30 -8.16 11.42
N LYS A 6 -7.29 -7.87 12.23
CA LYS A 6 -7.31 -6.64 13.05
C LYS A 6 -6.65 -5.43 12.40
N TRP A 7 -5.90 -5.60 11.32
CA TRP A 7 -5.09 -4.49 10.80
C TRP A 7 -5.84 -3.60 9.81
N SER A 8 -6.68 -4.15 8.94
CA SER A 8 -7.46 -3.36 7.98
C SER A 8 -8.40 -2.35 8.67
N ALA A 9 -8.85 -2.64 9.90
CA ALA A 9 -9.80 -1.81 10.64
C ALA A 9 -9.19 -0.63 11.41
N GLU A 10 -7.97 -0.76 11.97
CA GLU A 10 -7.40 0.30 12.83
C GLU A 10 -6.71 1.42 12.02
N VAL A 11 -6.27 1.13 10.79
CA VAL A 11 -5.52 2.08 9.94
C VAL A 11 -6.43 3.02 9.16
N THR A 12 -7.61 2.54 8.79
CA THR A 12 -8.70 3.34 8.18
C THR A 12 -9.22 4.42 9.12
N GLU A 13 -8.90 4.37 10.42
CA GLU A 13 -9.39 5.32 11.42
C GLU A 13 -8.48 6.56 11.58
N HIS A 14 -7.17 6.47 11.30
CA HIS A 14 -6.21 7.53 11.67
C HIS A 14 -5.35 8.10 10.54
N SER A 15 -5.32 7.53 9.33
CA SER A 15 -4.43 8.02 8.25
C SER A 15 -5.11 7.90 6.88
N ASP A 16 -5.25 9.01 6.16
CA ASP A 16 -5.67 9.13 4.75
C ASP A 16 -6.37 7.90 4.18
N ALA A 17 -7.52 7.56 4.77
CA ALA A 17 -8.11 6.23 4.66
C ALA A 17 -8.48 5.95 3.21
N LEU A 18 -7.64 5.14 2.56
CA LEU A 18 -7.92 4.57 1.27
C LEU A 18 -8.82 3.35 1.47
N ASP A 19 -9.83 3.19 0.62
CA ASP A 19 -10.61 1.95 0.56
C ASP A 19 -9.76 0.86 -0.10
N LEU A 20 -8.98 0.17 0.72
CA LEU A 20 -8.06 -0.86 0.27
C LEU A 20 -8.78 -2.19 0.09
N GLU A 21 -8.47 -2.89 -1.00
CA GLU A 21 -8.88 -4.29 -1.17
C GLU A 21 -8.31 -5.17 -0.05
N GLU A 22 -9.12 -6.09 0.48
CA GLU A 22 -8.69 -7.01 1.53
C GLU A 22 -7.46 -7.80 1.08
N HIS A 23 -6.46 -7.90 1.97
CA HIS A 23 -5.22 -8.65 1.76
C HIS A 23 -4.36 -8.20 0.56
N ILE A 24 -4.56 -7.00 0.01
CA ILE A 24 -3.80 -6.54 -1.15
C ILE A 24 -2.28 -6.58 -0.94
N PHE A 25 -1.80 -6.18 0.24
CA PHE A 25 -0.38 -6.19 0.57
C PHE A 25 0.23 -7.58 0.77
N GLU A 26 -0.59 -8.62 0.78
CA GLU A 26 -0.15 -10.02 0.81
C GLU A 26 0.01 -10.62 -0.59
N SER A 27 -0.34 -9.86 -1.63
CA SER A 27 -0.07 -10.23 -3.02
C SER A 27 1.43 -10.39 -3.24
N HIS A 28 1.82 -11.39 -4.03
CA HIS A 28 3.20 -11.57 -4.49
C HIS A 28 3.49 -10.81 -5.81
N ASP A 29 2.48 -10.13 -6.36
CA ASP A 29 2.59 -9.32 -7.56
C ASP A 29 2.66 -7.82 -7.20
N PRO A 30 3.81 -7.15 -7.42
CA PRO A 30 3.97 -5.73 -7.10
C PRO A 30 3.07 -4.82 -7.95
N LYS A 31 2.77 -5.21 -9.20
CA LYS A 31 1.89 -4.43 -10.09
C LYS A 31 0.46 -4.43 -9.59
N LYS A 32 0.01 -5.57 -9.07
CA LYS A 32 -1.33 -5.69 -8.47
C LYS A 32 -1.47 -4.77 -7.26
N ILE A 33 -0.45 -4.73 -6.39
CA ILE A 33 -0.42 -3.85 -5.22
C ILE A 33 -0.48 -2.38 -5.67
N ALA A 34 0.38 -2.00 -6.61
CA ALA A 34 0.44 -0.64 -7.15
C ALA A 34 -0.88 -0.20 -7.80
N ALA A 35 -1.49 -1.04 -8.63
CA ALA A 35 -2.74 -0.74 -9.32
C ALA A 35 -3.92 -0.58 -8.35
N SER A 36 -4.00 -1.43 -7.33
CA SER A 36 -5.03 -1.35 -6.30
C SER A 36 -4.86 -0.08 -5.45
N LEU A 37 -3.65 0.21 -4.98
CA LEU A 37 -3.34 1.44 -4.24
C LEU A 37 -3.66 2.71 -5.04
N LYS A 38 -3.29 2.73 -6.33
CA LYS A 38 -3.62 3.84 -7.23
C LYS A 38 -5.13 4.04 -7.29
N ARG A 39 -5.89 2.96 -7.55
CA ARG A 39 -7.35 3.02 -7.62
C ARG A 39 -7.94 3.54 -6.32
N SER A 40 -7.54 2.98 -5.17
CA SER A 40 -8.06 3.43 -3.88
C SER A 40 -7.72 4.90 -3.61
N ALA A 41 -6.53 5.36 -4.00
CA ALA A 41 -6.12 6.75 -3.84
C ALA A 41 -6.81 7.72 -4.80
N GLU A 42 -7.15 7.30 -6.01
CA GLU A 42 -7.91 8.10 -6.97
C GLU A 42 -9.38 8.22 -6.58
N HIS A 43 -9.95 7.16 -6.00
CA HIS A 43 -11.36 7.12 -5.62
C HIS A 43 -11.66 7.63 -4.20
N SER A 44 -10.66 7.74 -3.32
CA SER A 44 -10.88 8.20 -1.94
C SER A 44 -11.15 9.70 -1.88
N GLU A 45 -12.33 10.07 -1.41
CA GLU A 45 -12.69 11.47 -1.09
C GLU A 45 -12.13 11.93 0.26
N ARG A 46 -11.61 11.01 1.08
CA ARG A 46 -11.12 11.26 2.45
C ARG A 46 -9.62 11.58 2.51
N ARG A 47 -8.92 11.53 1.38
CA ARG A 47 -7.48 11.80 1.27
C ARG A 47 -7.18 13.28 1.55
N LYS A 48 -6.12 13.55 2.31
CA LYS A 48 -5.64 14.92 2.60
C LYS A 48 -4.51 15.38 1.68
N ALA A 49 -4.05 14.51 0.78
CA ALA A 49 -2.93 14.74 -0.11
C ALA A 49 -3.23 14.24 -1.54
N GLU A 50 -2.30 14.53 -2.45
CA GLU A 50 -2.36 14.04 -3.83
C GLU A 50 -2.39 12.51 -3.88
N PRO A 51 -3.10 11.89 -4.86
CA PRO A 51 -3.32 10.45 -4.91
C PRO A 51 -2.03 9.62 -4.81
N PHE A 52 -0.98 10.05 -5.52
CA PHE A 52 0.31 9.39 -5.46
C PHE A 52 0.92 9.42 -4.05
N GLN A 53 0.86 10.58 -3.38
CA GLN A 53 1.42 10.73 -2.02
C GLN A 53 0.64 9.88 -1.02
N SER A 54 -0.69 9.85 -1.12
CA SER A 54 -1.53 9.00 -0.27
C SER A 54 -1.22 7.51 -0.48
N ALA A 55 -1.15 7.06 -1.74
CA ALA A 55 -0.83 5.67 -2.08
C ALA A 55 0.58 5.26 -1.59
N MET A 56 1.59 6.11 -1.83
CA MET A 56 2.97 5.84 -1.43
C MET A 56 3.12 5.85 0.09
N SER A 57 2.46 6.79 0.79
CA SER A 57 2.48 6.84 2.25
C SER A 57 1.82 5.60 2.85
N MET A 58 0.73 5.12 2.27
CA MET A 58 0.06 3.90 2.71
C MET A 58 0.95 2.65 2.54
N LEU A 59 1.64 2.53 1.40
CA LEU A 59 2.59 1.43 1.16
C LEU A 59 3.77 1.47 2.14
N ASN A 60 4.38 2.65 2.34
CA ASN A 60 5.45 2.84 3.32
C ASN A 60 5.00 2.53 4.75
N PHE A 61 3.81 3.00 5.13
CA PHE A 61 3.22 2.73 6.42
C PHE A 61 3.05 1.22 6.67
N TYR A 62 2.54 0.49 5.67
CA TYR A 62 2.41 -0.97 5.76
C TYR A 62 3.78 -1.64 5.99
N ILE A 63 4.79 -1.31 5.17
CA ILE A 63 6.15 -1.88 5.30
C ILE A 63 6.71 -1.60 6.70
N ASN A 64 6.61 -0.35 7.16
CA ASN A 64 7.16 0.08 8.45
C ASN A 64 6.48 -0.61 9.63
N ARG A 65 5.15 -0.75 9.59
CA ARG A 65 4.39 -1.36 10.68
C ARG A 65 4.46 -2.89 10.69
N ALA A 66 4.56 -3.52 9.52
CA ALA A 66 4.82 -4.97 9.44
C ALA A 66 6.21 -5.29 10.03
N GLY A 67 7.19 -4.42 9.80
CA GLY A 67 8.49 -4.43 10.47
C GLY A 67 9.15 -5.82 10.43
N LYS A 68 9.47 -6.36 11.61
CA LYS A 68 10.15 -7.65 11.77
C LYS A 68 9.27 -8.88 11.43
N ASN A 69 7.95 -8.71 11.39
CA ASN A 69 7.02 -9.79 11.06
C ASN A 69 6.84 -9.97 9.54
N LEU A 70 7.44 -9.09 8.73
CA LEU A 70 7.37 -9.15 7.28
C LEU A 70 8.44 -10.11 6.74
N PRO A 71 8.07 -11.21 6.05
CA PRO A 71 9.04 -12.07 5.40
C PRO A 71 9.89 -11.28 4.40
N ALA A 72 11.20 -11.54 4.33
CA ALA A 72 12.11 -10.81 3.45
C ALA A 72 11.67 -10.82 1.97
N LYS A 73 11.08 -11.93 1.52
CA LYS A 73 10.49 -12.04 0.17
C LYS A 73 9.33 -11.05 -0.02
N GLN A 74 8.42 -10.97 0.95
CA GLN A 74 7.28 -10.05 0.89
C GLN A 74 7.74 -8.60 0.99
N LYS A 75 8.76 -8.33 1.81
CA LYS A 75 9.38 -7.01 1.86
C LYS A 75 9.90 -6.59 0.48
N LYS A 76 10.62 -7.47 -0.22
CA LYS A 76 11.10 -7.19 -1.58
C LYS A 76 9.95 -6.86 -2.53
N VAL A 77 8.88 -7.66 -2.53
CA VAL A 77 7.68 -7.39 -3.35
C VAL A 77 7.06 -6.02 -3.05
N LEU A 78 7.00 -5.63 -1.78
CA LEU A 78 6.44 -4.33 -1.37
C LEU A 78 7.35 -3.15 -1.72
N GLU A 79 8.67 -3.35 -1.69
CA GLU A 79 9.62 -2.35 -2.20
C GLU A 79 9.49 -2.22 -3.72
N ASP A 80 9.47 -3.33 -4.47
CA ASP A 80 9.26 -3.34 -5.93
C ASP A 80 7.91 -2.70 -6.31
N ALA A 81 6.88 -2.86 -5.46
CA ALA A 81 5.59 -2.21 -5.64
C ALA A 81 5.66 -0.68 -5.55
N LYS A 82 6.67 -0.09 -4.89
CA LYS A 82 6.86 1.37 -4.89
C LYS A 82 7.20 1.88 -6.28
N ASP A 83 8.05 1.16 -7.00
CA ASP A 83 8.44 1.55 -8.36
C ASP A 83 7.33 1.32 -9.36
N GLU A 84 6.59 0.22 -9.22
CA GLU A 84 5.37 0.02 -10.01
C GLU A 84 4.31 1.09 -9.71
N LEU A 85 4.22 1.57 -8.46
CA LEU A 85 3.35 2.69 -8.10
C LEU A 85 3.81 3.99 -8.72
N ARG A 86 5.11 4.31 -8.70
CA ARG A 86 5.67 5.49 -9.41
C ARG A 86 5.33 5.42 -10.90
N ALA A 87 5.59 4.28 -11.54
CA ALA A 87 5.29 4.06 -12.95
C ALA A 87 3.79 4.21 -13.26
N ALA A 88 2.91 3.68 -12.40
CA ALA A 88 1.46 3.79 -12.55
C ALA A 88 0.95 5.25 -12.48
N PHE A 89 1.69 6.13 -11.81
CA PHE A 89 1.45 7.58 -11.75
C PHE A 89 2.28 8.39 -12.75
N GLY A 90 2.96 7.75 -13.69
CA GLY A 90 3.79 8.43 -14.72
C GLY A 90 5.07 9.06 -14.16
N ARG A 91 5.53 8.62 -12.99
CA ARG A 91 6.76 9.09 -12.34
C ARG A 91 7.93 8.13 -12.65
N PRO A 92 9.18 8.64 -12.70
CA PRO A 92 10.35 7.77 -12.85
C PRO A 92 10.44 6.79 -11.68
N ARG A 93 10.91 5.58 -11.96
CA ARG A 93 11.25 4.57 -10.92
C ARG A 93 12.50 5.05 -10.19
N GLU A 94 12.61 4.73 -8.90
CA GLU A 94 13.82 5.03 -8.14
C GLU A 94 14.63 3.73 -8.05
N ASP A 95 15.75 3.65 -8.79
CA ASP A 95 16.70 2.53 -8.77
C ASP A 95 17.45 2.41 -7.43
#